data_AF-A0A497TG52-F1
#
_entry.id   AF-A0A497TG52-F1
#
_cell.length_a   1.000
_cell.length_b   1.000
_cell.length_c   1.000
_cell.angle_alpha   90.00
_cell.angle_beta   90.00
_cell.angle_gamma   90.00
#
_symmetry.space_group_name_H-M   'P 1'
#
loop_
_entity.id
_entity.type
_entity.pdbx_description
1 polymer ?
#
loop_
_entity_poly.entity_id
_entity_poly.type
_entity_poly.pdbx_seq_one_letter_code
_entity_poly.pdbx_strand_id
1 'polypeptide(L)'
;LKLADGLKERGYNPQVWDTSRGFHVIVMGRFQPDFCVKIVRGVCEEYKIPMSLNTTEKPYVDIAVTGDIRRIRRCPYSLHSKTDKPMVKLR
;
A
#
# COMPACT_ATOMS: atom_id res chain seq x y z
N LEU A 1 -2.56 -10.82 -1.19
CA LEU A 1 -1.52 -9.94 -0.58
C LEU A 1 -2.15 -9.43 0.70
N LYS A 2 -1.72 -9.87 1.89
CA LYS A 2 -2.53 -9.80 3.13
C LYS A 2 -3.24 -8.45 3.37
N LEU A 3 -2.56 -7.32 3.15
CA LEU A 3 -3.16 -5.99 3.27
C LEU A 3 -4.33 -5.77 2.31
N ALA A 4 -4.18 -6.15 1.03
CA ALA A 4 -5.25 -6.05 0.05
C ALA A 4 -6.42 -6.98 0.37
N ASP A 5 -6.14 -8.17 0.91
CA ASP A 5 -7.15 -9.15 1.30
C ASP A 5 -7.99 -8.60 2.48
N GLY A 6 -7.34 -8.12 3.55
CA GLY A 6 -8.04 -7.50 4.68
C GLY A 6 -8.77 -6.19 4.35
N LEU A 7 -8.33 -5.44 3.34
CA LEU A 7 -9.09 -4.30 2.82
C LEU A 7 -10.34 -4.74 2.05
N LYS A 8 -10.26 -5.83 1.27
CA LYS A 8 -11.45 -6.40 0.58
C LYS A 8 -12.49 -6.89 1.56
N GLU A 9 -12.08 -7.58 2.62
CA GLU A 9 -12.98 -8.07 3.67
C GLU A 9 -13.73 -6.94 4.39
N ARG A 10 -13.11 -5.75 4.47
CA ARG A 10 -13.74 -4.53 5.01
C ARG A 10 -14.60 -3.77 3.98
N GLY A 11 -14.85 -4.36 2.82
CA GLY A 11 -15.72 -3.80 1.78
C GLY A 11 -15.05 -2.80 0.85
N TYR A 12 -13.72 -2.67 0.88
CA TYR A 12 -12.99 -1.78 -0.04
C TYR A 12 -12.62 -2.50 -1.34
N ASN A 13 -12.34 -1.73 -2.39
CA ASN A 13 -11.87 -2.24 -3.67
C ASN A 13 -10.39 -1.86 -3.91
N PRO A 14 -9.43 -2.54 -3.26
CA PRO A 14 -8.01 -2.25 -3.41
C PRO A 14 -7.48 -2.73 -4.76
N GLN A 15 -6.70 -1.86 -5.40
CA GLN A 15 -5.90 -2.18 -6.58
C GLN A 15 -4.47 -2.45 -6.15
N VAL A 16 -3.91 -3.57 -6.61
CA VAL A 16 -2.53 -3.94 -6.31
C VAL A 16 -1.67 -3.66 -7.54
N TRP A 17 -0.55 -2.99 -7.32
CA TRP A 17 0.39 -2.64 -8.36
C TRP A 17 1.80 -3.08 -7.97
N ASP A 18 2.44 -3.85 -8.83
CA ASP A 18 3.86 -4.19 -8.72
C ASP A 18 4.70 -2.99 -9.15
N THR A 19 5.64 -2.61 -8.29
CA THR A 19 6.53 -1.46 -8.48
C THR A 19 7.96 -1.88 -8.85
N SER A 20 8.21 -3.17 -9.08
CA SER A 20 9.50 -3.86 -9.26
C SER A 20 10.38 -4.01 -8.01
N ARG A 21 10.05 -3.30 -6.92
CA ARG A 21 10.78 -3.37 -5.64
C ARG A 21 9.87 -3.62 -4.43
N GLY A 22 8.59 -3.85 -4.70
CA GLY A 22 7.53 -3.95 -3.70
C GLY A 22 6.17 -3.70 -4.36
N PHE A 23 5.16 -3.43 -3.56
CA PHE A 23 3.79 -3.27 -4.04
C PHE A 23 3.17 -1.96 -3.56
N HIS A 24 2.38 -1.33 -4.42
CA HIS A 24 1.43 -0.30 -4.00
C HIS A 24 0.05 -0.93 -3.90
N VAL A 25 -0.61 -0.75 -2.75
CA VAL A 25 -2.03 -1.09 -2.56
C VAL A 25 -2.81 0.22 -2.52
N ILE A 26 -3.67 0.43 -3.52
CA ILE A 26 -4.36 1.71 -3.74
C ILE A 26 -5.87 1.48 -3.67
N VAL A 27 -6.53 2.18 -2.74
CA VAL A 27 -7.99 2.28 -2.69
C VAL A 27 -8.38 3.67 -3.18
N MET A 28 -9.27 3.74 -4.17
CA MET A 28 -9.78 5.00 -4.71
C MET A 28 -10.99 5.46 -3.89
N GLY A 29 -11.04 6.73 -3.51
CA GLY A 29 -12.16 7.31 -2.77
C GLY A 29 -11.82 8.65 -2.12
N ARG A 30 -12.79 9.21 -1.40
CA ARG A 30 -12.60 10.39 -0.55
C ARG A 30 -12.53 9.93 0.89
N PHE A 31 -11.39 10.11 1.52
CA PHE A 31 -11.14 9.64 2.88
C PHE A 31 -10.49 10.74 3.71
N GLN A 32 -10.84 10.80 5.00
CA GLN A 32 -10.05 11.57 5.95
C GLN A 32 -8.75 10.81 6.26
N PRO A 33 -7.61 11.51 6.41
CA PRO A 33 -6.30 10.85 6.57
C PRO A 33 -6.23 9.96 7.81
N ASP A 34 -6.74 10.45 8.94
CA ASP A 34 -6.74 9.71 10.21
C ASP A 34 -7.61 8.44 10.12
N PHE A 35 -8.71 8.53 9.37
CA PHE A 35 -9.55 7.36 9.08
C PHE A 35 -8.79 6.31 8.27
N CYS A 36 -8.06 6.72 7.21
CA CYS A 36 -7.21 5.81 6.44
C CYS A 36 -6.18 5.10 7.32
N VAL A 37 -5.46 5.85 8.14
CA VAL A 37 -4.42 5.31 9.02
C VAL A 37 -5.01 4.30 10.00
N LYS A 38 -6.17 4.61 10.60
CA LYS A 38 -6.85 3.70 11.52
C LYS A 38 -7.24 2.39 10.85
N ILE A 39 -7.80 2.45 9.64
CA ILE A 39 -8.21 1.25 8.88
C ILE A 39 -7.00 0.39 8.50
N VAL A 40 -5.96 1.01 7.92
CA VAL A 40 -4.75 0.28 7.48
C VAL A 40 -4.03 -0.33 8.68
N ARG A 41 -3.91 0.42 9.79
CA ARG A 41 -3.32 -0.08 11.03
C ARG A 41 -4.08 -1.27 11.58
N GLY A 42 -5.42 -1.20 11.63
CA GLY A 42 -6.25 -2.32 12.10
C GLY A 42 -6.05 -3.59 11.27
N VAL A 43 -5.99 -3.47 9.93
CA VAL A 43 -5.67 -4.62 9.05
C VAL A 43 -4.27 -5.14 9.32
N CYS A 44 -3.27 -4.27 9.49
CA CYS A 44 -1.91 -4.71 9.75
C CYS A 44 -1.78 -5.44 11.10
N GLU A 45 -2.46 -4.97 12.15
CA GLU A 45 -2.48 -5.62 13.46
C GLU A 45 -3.14 -7.01 13.40
N GLU A 46 -4.31 -7.10 12.77
CA GLU A 46 -5.08 -8.34 12.59
C GLU A 46 -4.28 -9.41 11.84
N TYR A 47 -3.62 -9.00 10.75
CA TYR A 47 -2.83 -9.89 9.90
C TYR A 47 -1.36 -10.05 10.31
N LYS A 48 -0.96 -9.42 11.43
CA LYS A 48 0.41 -9.38 11.95
C LYS A 48 1.41 -8.91 10.88
N ILE A 49 1.07 -7.85 10.15
CA ILE A 49 1.92 -7.24 9.13
C ILE A 49 2.78 -6.14 9.81
N PRO A 50 4.12 -6.20 9.70
CA PRO A 50 4.98 -5.16 10.22
C PRO A 50 4.69 -3.79 9.58
N MET A 51 4.73 -2.71 10.38
CA MET A 51 4.42 -1.34 9.93
C MET A 51 5.60 -0.36 9.98
N SER A 52 6.80 -0.85 10.31
CA SER A 52 7.99 -0.02 10.51
C SER A 52 8.99 -0.19 9.38
N LEU A 53 9.59 0.90 8.92
CA LEU A 53 10.71 0.90 7.96
C LEU A 53 11.97 0.24 8.53
N ASN A 54 12.10 0.19 9.86
CA ASN A 54 13.28 -0.32 10.55
C ASN A 54 13.21 -1.83 10.82
N THR A 55 12.14 -2.50 10.38
CA THR A 55 12.05 -3.95 10.52
C THR A 55 12.89 -4.67 9.46
N THR A 56 13.53 -5.77 9.85
CA THR A 56 14.15 -6.70 8.91
C THR A 56 13.12 -7.62 8.25
N GLU A 57 11.90 -7.70 8.79
CA GLU A 57 10.84 -8.58 8.32
C GLU A 57 10.09 -7.99 7.11
N LYS A 58 10.18 -8.66 5.97
CA LYS A 58 9.41 -8.33 4.76
C LYS A 58 8.32 -9.37 4.53
N PRO A 59 7.15 -8.98 4.00
CA PRO A 59 6.76 -7.61 3.61
C PRO A 59 6.29 -6.76 4.80
N TYR A 60 6.63 -5.47 4.80
CA TYR A 60 6.10 -4.47 5.74
C TYR A 60 5.27 -3.41 5.00
N VAL A 61 4.44 -2.68 5.75
CA VAL A 61 3.64 -1.55 5.25
C VAL A 61 4.22 -0.25 5.80
N ASP A 62 4.62 0.65 4.91
CA ASP A 62 5.02 2.00 5.31
C ASP A 62 3.77 2.84 5.66
N ILE A 63 3.43 2.90 6.95
CA ILE A 63 2.22 3.57 7.42
C ILE A 63 2.25 5.08 7.18
N ALA A 64 3.44 5.69 7.09
CA ALA A 64 3.58 7.12 6.82
C ALA A 64 3.02 7.49 5.44
N VAL A 65 3.11 6.57 4.47
CA VAL A 65 2.51 6.75 3.13
C VAL A 65 0.98 6.86 3.18
N THR A 66 0.34 6.24 4.18
CA THR A 66 -1.13 6.25 4.30
C THR A 66 -1.65 7.59 4.83
N GLY A 67 -0.92 8.22 5.77
CA GLY A 67 -1.33 9.49 6.39
C GLY A 67 -0.97 10.74 5.57
N ASP A 68 -0.03 10.63 4.62
CA ASP A 68 0.45 11.77 3.84
C ASP A 68 -0.50 12.12 2.68
N ILE A 69 -1.29 13.19 2.87
CA ILE A 69 -2.23 13.71 1.86
C ILE A 69 -1.53 14.35 0.65
N ARG A 70 -0.26 14.72 0.77
CA ARG A 70 0.52 15.38 -0.29
C ARG A 70 1.52 14.41 -0.93
N ARG A 71 1.38 13.11 -0.69
CA ARG A 71 2.33 12.10 -1.15
C ARG A 71 2.40 12.07 -2.68
N ILE A 72 3.61 12.22 -3.22
CA ILE A 72 3.89 11.97 -4.62
C ILE A 72 3.76 10.47 -4.89
N ARG A 73 2.86 10.10 -5.79
CA ARG A 73 2.63 8.71 -6.20
C ARG A 73 3.23 8.48 -7.57
N ARG A 74 3.92 7.36 -7.74
CA ARG A 74 4.44 6.96 -9.05
C ARG A 74 3.28 6.71 -10.02
N CYS A 75 3.42 7.20 -11.25
CA CYS A 75 2.41 7.05 -12.28
C CYS A 75 2.29 5.57 -12.72
N PRO A 76 1.07 5.03 -12.89
CA PRO A 76 0.85 3.75 -13.54
C PRO A 76 1.68 3.58 -14.82
N TYR A 77 2.23 2.39 -15.04
CA TYR A 77 3.03 2.01 -16.21
C TYR A 77 4.36 2.77 -16.39
N SER A 78 4.71 3.73 -15.52
CA SER A 78 5.99 4.42 -15.59
C SER A 78 7.17 3.49 -15.25
N LEU A 79 8.29 3.68 -15.95
CA LEU A 79 9.55 3.00 -15.64
C LEU A 79 10.09 3.47 -14.29
N HIS A 80 10.61 2.52 -13.50
CA HIS A 80 11.26 2.80 -12.23
C HIS A 80 12.74 3.13 -12.47
N SER A 81 13.20 4.32 -12.09
CA SER A 81 14.57 4.81 -12.37
C SER A 81 15.72 3.87 -11.96
N LYS A 82 15.53 3.05 -10.91
CA LYS A 82 16.56 2.10 -10.43
C LYS A 82 16.51 0.69 -11.03
N THR A 83 15.42 0.30 -11.69
CA THR A 83 15.23 -1.08 -12.16
C THR A 83 14.85 -1.15 -13.64
N ASP A 84 14.52 -0.01 -14.23
CA ASP A 84 14.03 0.14 -15.59
C ASP A 84 12.79 -0.73 -15.92
N LYS A 85 12.08 -1.16 -14.86
CA LYS A 85 10.86 -1.97 -14.98
C LYS A 85 9.61 -1.11 -14.81
N PRO A 86 8.54 -1.36 -15.59
CA PRO A 86 7.30 -0.60 -15.50
C PRO A 86 6.53 -0.89 -14.20
N MET A 87 5.61 0.00 -13.83
CA MET A 87 4.62 -0.26 -12.77
C MET A 87 3.46 -1.01 -13.38
N VAL A 88 3.17 -2.22 -12.92
CA VAL A 88 2.13 -3.05 -13.53
C VAL A 88 1.02 -3.37 -12.55
N LYS A 89 -0.22 -3.24 -12.99
CA LYS A 89 -1.38 -3.63 -12.20
C LYS A 89 -1.45 -5.16 -12.15
N LEU A 90 -1.51 -5.70 -10.94
CA LEU A 90 -1.76 -7.13 -10.74
C LEU A 90 -3.26 -7.38 -10.88
N ARG A 91 -3.61 -8.47 -11.58
CA ARG A 91 -4.99 -8.93 -11.76
C ARG A 91 -5.49 -9.60 -10.49
#